data_AF-A0A6A3YC52-F1
#
_entry.id   AF-A0A6A3YC52-F1
#
_cell.length_a   1.000
_cell.length_b   1.000
_cell.length_c   1.000
_cell.angle_alpha   90.00
_cell.angle_beta   90.00
_cell.angle_gamma   90.00
#
_symmetry.space_group_name_H-M   'P 1'
#
loop_
_entity.id
_entity.type
_entity.pdbx_description
1 polymer ?
#
loop_
_entity_poly.entity_id
_entity_poly.type
_entity_poly.pdbx_seq_one_letter_code
_entity_poly.pdbx_strand_id
1 'polypeptide(L)'
;MTSPGHGSHVSTAGSTGTVPLFTPILPPRIDSISHEALVKWMRDRREYEAKLRARCRVSGEDYNVVVESVVDAFESDLLDVFCDLKLHLPLKDVTEGVLLAEIKSIVDSVKNSTLPDIKALFKKELKMNMGESDVAARVLGYFRAFNRIMMDNGLKECFQDADGSREKCKRLVASLQPASLKKEVKQCVRFTHKAAATDPRRLFDLIVEKATEHERQYQRLKEQVQKATAGRNQNAPRAPKPAPGMQKKRWEGKDKKPLAMAAMAAATTPVTHRTNAQASKPPSGKSSRPPPGPCPKFNEMHWLRECTQATAEKKEELFRRLRDAKKSKKARVKRLGEMLPPTDRTVTLNGVFELPYCPDSGSDFTIIGQSHWQQLRA
;
A
#
# COMPACT_ATOMS: atom_id res chain seq x y z
N MET A 1 -47.17 -8.38 -51.71
CA MET A 1 -46.26 -7.22 -51.62
C MET A 1 -46.84 -6.32 -50.55
N THR A 2 -46.19 -5.96 -49.44
CA THR A 2 -44.77 -6.08 -49.01
C THR A 2 -44.69 -6.31 -47.49
N SER A 3 -43.57 -6.85 -47.01
CA SER A 3 -43.29 -7.05 -45.58
C SER A 3 -42.95 -5.74 -44.84
N PRO A 4 -43.25 -5.61 -43.53
CA PRO A 4 -42.54 -4.70 -42.63
C PRO A 4 -41.26 -5.35 -42.07
N GLY A 5 -40.23 -4.54 -41.80
CA GLY A 5 -38.89 -4.99 -41.43
C GLY A 5 -38.64 -5.27 -39.95
N HIS A 6 -37.46 -5.82 -39.66
CA HIS A 6 -36.99 -6.15 -38.30
C HIS A 6 -36.84 -4.94 -37.38
N GLY A 7 -37.40 -5.06 -36.16
CA GLY A 7 -36.96 -4.28 -35.00
C GLY A 7 -35.99 -5.11 -34.14
N SER A 8 -34.68 -4.95 -34.36
CA SER A 8 -33.66 -5.65 -33.56
C SER A 8 -33.53 -5.01 -32.18
N HIS A 9 -34.10 -5.66 -31.16
CA HIS A 9 -34.04 -5.19 -29.78
C HIS A 9 -32.62 -5.39 -29.21
N VAL A 10 -31.82 -4.32 -29.14
CA VAL A 10 -30.49 -4.38 -28.52
C VAL A 10 -30.63 -4.53 -27.01
N SER A 11 -30.26 -5.71 -26.51
CA SER A 11 -30.16 -5.99 -25.08
C SER A 11 -28.94 -5.31 -24.47
N THR A 12 -29.10 -4.06 -24.04
CA THR A 12 -28.08 -3.37 -23.23
C THR A 12 -28.08 -3.96 -21.82
N ALA A 13 -27.19 -4.93 -21.58
CA ALA A 13 -26.98 -5.50 -20.25
C ALA A 13 -26.46 -4.43 -19.29
N GLY A 14 -27.36 -3.82 -18.52
CA GLY A 14 -27.02 -2.92 -17.43
C GLY A 14 -26.25 -3.69 -16.35
N SER A 15 -24.95 -3.41 -16.24
CA SER A 15 -24.11 -3.94 -15.17
C SER A 15 -24.67 -3.50 -13.82
N THR A 16 -25.35 -4.39 -13.11
CA THR A 16 -25.90 -4.17 -11.77
C THR A 16 -24.76 -4.09 -10.74
N GLY A 17 -24.07 -2.95 -10.72
CA GLY A 17 -23.12 -2.62 -9.67
C GLY A 17 -23.85 -2.44 -8.34
N THR A 18 -23.87 -3.48 -7.51
CA THR A 18 -24.40 -3.44 -6.15
C THR A 18 -23.48 -2.57 -5.29
N VAL A 19 -23.71 -1.26 -5.31
CA VAL A 19 -23.07 -0.32 -4.39
C VAL A 19 -23.73 -0.50 -3.01
N PRO A 20 -22.98 -0.71 -1.92
CA PRO A 20 -23.55 -0.74 -0.58
C PRO A 20 -24.18 0.63 -0.27
N LEU A 21 -25.51 0.65 -0.11
CA LEU A 21 -26.32 1.88 0.01
C LEU A 21 -26.09 2.71 1.29
N PHE A 22 -25.26 2.23 2.23
CA PHE A 22 -25.23 2.72 3.61
C PHE A 22 -23.84 3.07 4.17
N THR A 23 -22.81 3.23 3.33
CA THR A 23 -21.58 3.89 3.81
C THR A 23 -21.78 5.41 3.72
N PRO A 24 -21.90 6.15 4.84
CA PRO A 24 -22.03 7.60 4.79
C PRO A 24 -20.81 8.22 4.10
N ILE A 25 -21.06 9.08 3.11
CA ILE A 25 -20.01 9.81 2.40
C ILE A 25 -19.63 11.00 3.28
N LEU A 26 -18.69 10.79 4.20
CA LEU A 26 -18.28 11.82 5.16
C LEU A 26 -17.56 12.99 4.46
N PRO A 27 -17.96 14.24 4.71
CA PRO A 27 -17.26 15.42 4.20
C PRO A 27 -15.94 15.64 4.97
N PRO A 28 -14.87 16.10 4.28
CA PRO A 28 -13.60 16.38 4.92
C PRO A 28 -13.62 17.74 5.61
N ARG A 29 -13.11 17.79 6.85
CA ARG A 29 -13.00 19.01 7.64
C ARG A 29 -11.62 19.68 7.51
N ILE A 30 -11.58 20.98 7.80
CA ILE A 30 -10.40 21.84 7.88
C ILE A 30 -10.22 22.21 9.36
N ASP A 31 -9.34 21.45 10.01
CA ASP A 31 -8.83 21.62 11.38
C ASP A 31 -7.53 22.45 11.42
N SER A 32 -6.95 22.76 10.26
CA SER A 32 -5.68 23.45 10.15
C SER A 32 -5.52 24.16 8.81
N ILE A 33 -5.09 25.42 8.86
CA ILE A 33 -4.65 26.20 7.70
C ILE A 33 -3.21 25.88 7.27
N SER A 34 -2.57 24.87 7.87
CA SER A 34 -1.23 24.44 7.45
C SER A 34 -1.28 23.94 6.00
N HIS A 35 -0.24 24.25 5.24
CA HIS A 35 -0.18 23.94 3.81
C HIS A 35 -0.40 22.44 3.50
N GLU A 36 0.12 21.54 4.34
CA GLU A 36 -0.09 20.10 4.19
C GLU A 36 -1.54 19.68 4.48
N ALA A 37 -2.19 20.27 5.49
CA ALA A 37 -3.60 20.02 5.79
C ALA A 37 -4.50 20.51 4.65
N LEU A 38 -4.25 21.69 4.09
CA LEU A 38 -5.02 22.23 2.95
C LEU A 38 -4.79 21.44 1.65
N VAL A 39 -3.55 21.00 1.36
CA VAL A 39 -3.27 20.09 0.23
C VAL A 39 -4.01 18.75 0.40
N LYS A 40 -4.01 18.19 1.62
CA LYS A 40 -4.76 16.98 1.96
C LYS A 40 -6.27 17.20 1.78
N TRP A 41 -6.81 18.28 2.35
CA TRP A 41 -8.23 18.62 2.26
C TRP A 41 -8.69 18.79 0.81
N MET A 42 -7.95 19.54 -0.02
CA MET A 42 -8.28 19.73 -1.44
C MET A 42 -8.37 18.40 -2.22
N ARG A 43 -7.51 17.42 -1.91
CA ARG A 43 -7.59 16.08 -2.50
C ARG A 43 -8.80 15.31 -1.95
N ASP A 44 -8.96 15.27 -0.64
CA ASP A 44 -9.99 14.48 0.02
C ASP A 44 -11.39 15.04 -0.32
N ARG A 45 -11.53 16.37 -0.50
CA ARG A 45 -12.72 17.09 -0.98
C ARG A 45 -13.08 16.70 -2.40
N ARG A 46 -12.10 16.63 -3.32
CA ARG A 46 -12.33 16.13 -4.69
C ARG A 46 -12.84 14.68 -4.69
N GLU A 47 -12.31 13.82 -3.82
CA GLU A 47 -12.78 12.43 -3.70
C GLU A 47 -14.19 12.34 -3.08
N TYR A 48 -14.47 13.15 -2.05
CA TYR A 48 -15.79 13.31 -1.43
C TYR A 48 -16.84 13.70 -2.48
N GLU A 49 -16.63 14.80 -3.20
CA GLU A 49 -17.61 15.27 -4.18
C GLU A 49 -17.75 14.30 -5.38
N ALA A 50 -16.69 13.59 -5.77
CA ALA A 50 -16.78 12.58 -6.82
C ALA A 50 -17.67 11.39 -6.40
N LYS A 51 -17.54 10.92 -5.15
CA LYS A 51 -18.42 9.90 -4.55
C LYS A 51 -19.85 10.44 -4.41
N LEU A 52 -20.00 11.67 -3.95
CA LEU A 52 -21.31 12.31 -3.75
C LEU A 52 -22.07 12.47 -5.06
N ARG A 53 -21.44 13.01 -6.12
CA ARG A 53 -22.02 13.07 -7.48
C ARG A 53 -22.38 11.69 -8.02
N ALA A 54 -21.63 10.64 -7.66
CA ALA A 54 -21.98 9.27 -8.03
C ALA A 54 -23.22 8.76 -7.27
N ARG A 55 -23.38 9.08 -5.97
CA ARG A 55 -24.59 8.79 -5.19
C ARG A 55 -25.81 9.51 -5.76
N CYS A 56 -25.71 10.82 -6.00
CA CYS A 56 -26.79 11.66 -6.53
C CYS A 56 -27.38 11.09 -7.84
N ARG A 57 -26.53 10.57 -8.74
CA ARG A 57 -26.95 9.92 -9.99
C ARG A 57 -27.75 8.61 -9.80
N VAL A 58 -27.67 7.99 -8.63
CA VAL A 58 -28.37 6.74 -8.28
C VAL A 58 -29.59 7.02 -7.40
N SER A 59 -29.50 7.96 -6.47
CA SER A 59 -30.59 8.35 -5.55
C SER A 59 -31.59 9.35 -6.14
N GLY A 60 -31.18 10.15 -7.13
CA GLY A 60 -31.96 11.28 -7.63
C GLY A 60 -31.84 12.56 -6.77
N GLU A 61 -30.98 12.57 -5.74
CA GLU A 61 -30.70 13.76 -4.93
C GLU A 61 -30.07 14.89 -5.76
N ASP A 62 -30.40 16.15 -5.49
CA ASP A 62 -29.66 17.30 -6.04
C ASP A 62 -28.31 17.44 -5.32
N TYR A 63 -27.24 17.32 -6.10
CA TYR A 63 -25.86 17.53 -5.66
C TYR A 63 -25.66 18.84 -4.87
N ASN A 64 -26.29 19.93 -5.29
CA ASN A 64 -26.09 21.25 -4.68
C ASN A 64 -26.72 21.35 -3.27
N VAL A 65 -27.68 20.47 -2.96
CA VAL A 65 -28.35 20.41 -1.66
C VAL A 65 -27.62 19.46 -0.70
N VAL A 66 -26.98 18.40 -1.20
CA VAL A 66 -26.33 17.37 -0.36
C VAL A 66 -24.82 17.56 -0.17
N VAL A 67 -24.21 18.54 -0.84
CA VAL A 67 -22.79 18.88 -0.67
C VAL A 67 -22.61 19.79 0.55
N GLU A 68 -21.75 19.38 1.49
CA GLU A 68 -21.37 20.24 2.62
C GLU A 68 -20.67 21.49 2.09
N SER A 69 -21.00 22.68 2.60
CA SER A 69 -20.38 23.91 2.10
C SER A 69 -18.88 23.97 2.47
N VAL A 70 -18.15 24.90 1.87
CA VAL A 70 -16.76 25.17 2.25
C VAL A 70 -16.70 25.89 3.60
N VAL A 71 -17.74 26.67 3.94
CA VAL A 71 -17.91 27.31 5.26
C VAL A 71 -18.03 26.24 6.35
N ASP A 72 -18.95 25.28 6.17
CA ASP A 72 -19.19 24.18 7.13
C ASP A 72 -17.99 23.22 7.26
N ALA A 73 -17.11 23.19 6.27
CA ALA A 73 -15.92 22.35 6.31
C ALA A 73 -14.89 22.84 7.36
N PHE A 74 -14.85 24.12 7.71
CA PHE A 74 -13.95 24.64 8.75
C PHE A 74 -14.44 24.32 10.17
N GLU A 75 -13.51 24.21 11.12
CA GLU A 75 -13.81 24.42 12.53
C GLU A 75 -14.21 25.90 12.75
N SER A 76 -15.25 26.16 13.55
CA SER A 76 -15.90 27.48 13.61
C SER A 76 -14.98 28.60 14.09
N ASP A 77 -14.21 28.33 15.14
CA ASP A 77 -13.23 29.26 15.70
C ASP A 77 -12.04 29.50 14.75
N LEU A 78 -11.60 28.45 14.04
CA LEU A 78 -10.60 28.58 12.99
C LEU A 78 -11.11 29.45 11.83
N LEU A 79 -12.37 29.31 11.44
CA LEU A 79 -12.97 30.12 10.37
C LEU A 79 -13.05 31.60 10.76
N ASP A 80 -13.54 31.91 11.96
CA ASP A 80 -13.63 33.30 12.44
C ASP A 80 -12.26 34.00 12.42
N VAL A 81 -11.23 33.33 12.96
CA VAL A 81 -9.85 33.85 12.98
C VAL A 81 -9.25 33.95 11.56
N PHE A 82 -9.58 33.01 10.67
CA PHE A 82 -9.14 33.05 9.27
C PHE A 82 -9.78 34.22 8.51
N CYS A 83 -11.08 34.45 8.67
CA CYS A 83 -11.79 35.54 8.03
C CYS A 83 -11.27 36.92 8.48
N ASP A 84 -11.07 37.12 9.78
CA ASP A 84 -10.54 38.38 10.33
C ASP A 84 -9.07 38.63 9.94
N LEU A 85 -8.17 37.68 10.26
CA LEU A 85 -6.73 37.89 10.14
C LEU A 85 -6.16 37.65 8.74
N LYS A 86 -6.81 36.81 7.92
CA LYS A 86 -6.28 36.41 6.61
C LYS A 86 -7.06 36.97 5.43
N LEU A 87 -8.39 37.05 5.52
CA LEU A 87 -9.22 37.65 4.48
C LEU A 87 -9.53 39.14 4.71
N HIS A 88 -9.42 39.62 5.95
CA HIS A 88 -9.84 40.97 6.37
C HIS A 88 -11.31 41.26 6.01
N LEU A 89 -12.17 40.26 6.17
CA LEU A 89 -13.60 40.32 5.87
C LEU A 89 -14.40 39.74 7.04
N PRO A 90 -15.52 40.37 7.45
CA PRO A 90 -16.40 39.80 8.45
C PRO A 90 -17.13 38.58 7.86
N LEU A 91 -17.37 37.55 8.67
CA LEU A 91 -17.92 36.25 8.25
C LEU A 91 -19.17 36.35 7.35
N LYS A 92 -20.06 37.31 7.63
CA LYS A 92 -21.28 37.59 6.85
C LYS A 92 -21.04 37.96 5.37
N ASP A 93 -19.88 38.51 5.04
CA ASP A 93 -19.53 39.00 3.70
C ASP A 93 -18.60 37.98 2.98
N VAL A 94 -18.26 36.87 3.63
CA VAL A 94 -17.40 35.80 3.10
C VAL A 94 -18.23 34.81 2.29
N THR A 95 -17.85 34.63 1.03
CA THR A 95 -18.47 33.64 0.14
C THR A 95 -17.58 32.41 -0.02
N GLU A 96 -18.17 31.26 -0.36
CA GLU A 96 -17.41 30.03 -0.65
C GLU A 96 -16.32 30.23 -1.72
N GLY A 97 -16.60 31.09 -2.72
CA GLY A 97 -15.65 31.41 -3.78
C GLY A 97 -14.39 32.11 -3.26
N VAL A 98 -14.53 33.00 -2.26
CA VAL A 98 -13.40 33.67 -1.61
C VAL A 98 -12.60 32.67 -0.76
N LEU A 99 -13.26 31.81 0.02
CA LEU A 99 -12.59 30.76 0.79
C LEU A 99 -11.80 29.81 -0.11
N LEU A 100 -12.40 29.32 -1.20
CA LEU A 100 -11.72 28.44 -2.17
C LEU A 100 -10.58 29.14 -2.90
N ALA A 101 -10.72 30.42 -3.21
CA ALA A 101 -9.66 31.21 -3.83
C ALA A 101 -8.45 31.32 -2.89
N GLU A 102 -8.66 31.63 -1.61
CA GLU A 102 -7.56 31.76 -0.65
C GLU A 102 -6.95 30.40 -0.25
N ILE A 103 -7.76 29.35 -0.04
CA ILE A 103 -7.24 27.98 0.15
C ILE A 103 -6.35 27.58 -1.04
N LYS A 104 -6.78 27.87 -2.27
CA LYS A 104 -6.00 27.61 -3.48
C LYS A 104 -4.75 28.49 -3.54
N SER A 105 -4.83 29.76 -3.17
CA SER A 105 -3.69 30.69 -3.06
C SER A 105 -2.62 30.11 -2.14
N ILE A 106 -3.00 29.72 -0.92
CA ILE A 106 -2.11 29.07 0.05
C ILE A 106 -1.51 27.78 -0.53
N VAL A 107 -2.33 26.90 -1.11
CA VAL A 107 -1.90 25.59 -1.65
C VAL A 107 -0.95 25.72 -2.85
N ASP A 108 -1.20 26.65 -3.77
CA ASP A 108 -0.36 26.88 -4.95
C ASP A 108 0.91 27.67 -4.60
N SER A 109 0.93 28.41 -3.48
CA SER A 109 2.08 29.15 -2.94
C SER A 109 3.15 28.26 -2.29
N VAL A 110 4.41 28.69 -2.34
CA VAL A 110 5.54 28.01 -1.68
C VAL A 110 5.44 28.16 -0.16
N LYS A 111 5.61 27.05 0.58
CA LYS A 111 5.61 27.04 2.06
C LYS A 111 6.50 28.15 2.63
N ASN A 112 5.94 28.95 3.54
CA ASN A 112 6.62 30.05 4.25
C ASN A 112 7.30 31.09 3.31
N SER A 113 6.84 31.22 2.06
CA SER A 113 7.48 32.01 0.99
C SER A 113 8.98 31.70 0.80
N THR A 114 9.44 30.53 1.28
CA THR A 114 10.85 30.17 1.36
C THR A 114 11.09 28.98 0.44
N LEU A 115 11.74 29.21 -0.69
CA LEU A 115 12.07 28.13 -1.63
C LEU A 115 12.99 27.10 -0.95
N PRO A 116 12.56 25.84 -0.75
CA PRO A 116 13.43 24.79 -0.24
C PRO A 116 14.52 24.48 -1.27
N ASP A 117 15.61 23.81 -0.86
CA ASP A 117 16.53 23.21 -1.83
C ASP A 117 15.80 22.09 -2.61
N ILE A 118 15.21 22.47 -3.74
CA ILE A 118 14.51 21.61 -4.70
C ILE A 118 15.38 20.40 -5.09
N LYS A 119 16.71 20.57 -5.19
CA LYS A 119 17.64 19.49 -5.53
C LYS A 119 17.81 18.50 -4.39
N ALA A 120 17.91 18.98 -3.14
CA ALA A 120 17.97 18.10 -1.98
C ALA A 120 16.64 17.39 -1.71
N LEU A 121 15.52 18.12 -1.79
CA LEU A 121 14.15 17.62 -1.61
C LEU A 121 13.87 16.43 -2.54
N PHE A 122 13.94 16.63 -3.86
CA PHE A 122 13.71 15.56 -4.83
C PHE A 122 14.78 14.46 -4.80
N LYS A 123 15.98 14.68 -4.23
CA LYS A 123 16.98 13.62 -4.02
C LYS A 123 16.64 12.74 -2.80
N LYS A 124 15.99 13.31 -1.78
CA LYS A 124 15.63 12.64 -0.52
C LYS A 124 14.33 11.84 -0.66
N GLU A 125 13.31 12.45 -1.26
CA GLU A 125 11.93 11.96 -1.20
C GLU A 125 11.49 11.19 -2.44
N LEU A 126 11.92 11.61 -3.64
CA LEU A 126 11.51 10.94 -4.87
C LEU A 126 12.30 9.65 -5.10
N LYS A 127 11.60 8.52 -4.99
CA LYS A 127 12.15 7.17 -5.16
C LYS A 127 11.25 6.35 -6.07
N MET A 128 11.86 5.52 -6.91
CA MET A 128 11.14 4.60 -7.79
C MET A 128 10.79 3.32 -7.02
N ASN A 129 9.54 2.85 -7.11
CA ASN A 129 9.09 1.65 -6.40
C ASN A 129 9.62 0.38 -7.06
N MET A 130 10.83 -0.06 -6.73
CA MET A 130 11.42 -1.30 -7.29
C MET A 130 10.71 -2.60 -6.85
N GLY A 131 9.69 -2.52 -5.97
CA GLY A 131 8.82 -3.65 -5.64
C GLY A 131 7.69 -3.87 -6.67
N GLU A 132 7.39 -2.89 -7.51
CA GLU A 132 6.39 -3.04 -8.58
C GLU A 132 6.99 -3.82 -9.77
N SER A 133 6.38 -4.94 -10.11
CA SER A 133 6.77 -5.79 -11.23
C SER A 133 6.48 -5.16 -12.60
N ASP A 134 5.34 -4.48 -12.76
CA ASP A 134 4.97 -3.84 -14.02
C ASP A 134 5.79 -2.55 -14.22
N VAL A 135 6.60 -2.52 -15.28
CA VAL A 135 7.49 -1.38 -15.57
C VAL A 135 6.70 -0.09 -15.86
N ALA A 136 5.59 -0.15 -16.59
CA ALA A 136 4.80 1.03 -16.93
C ALA A 136 4.11 1.59 -15.68
N ALA A 137 3.52 0.73 -14.84
CA ALA A 137 2.96 1.11 -13.55
C ALA A 137 4.04 1.70 -12.61
N ARG A 138 5.24 1.11 -12.59
CA ARG A 138 6.40 1.57 -11.81
C ARG A 138 6.82 3.00 -12.20
N VAL A 139 6.91 3.29 -13.50
CA VAL A 139 7.23 4.63 -14.01
C VAL A 139 6.08 5.62 -13.77
N LEU A 140 4.83 5.22 -13.98
CA LEU A 140 3.67 6.08 -13.73
C LEU A 140 3.56 6.46 -12.24
N GLY A 141 3.80 5.50 -11.33
CA GLY A 141 3.90 5.73 -9.89
C GLY A 141 5.01 6.71 -9.52
N TYR A 142 6.15 6.66 -10.20
CA TYR A 142 7.26 7.61 -10.03
C TYR A 142 6.89 9.04 -10.45
N PHE A 143 6.23 9.22 -11.60
CA PHE A 143 5.72 10.54 -12.02
C PHE A 143 4.60 11.05 -11.10
N ARG A 144 3.73 10.17 -10.59
CA ARG A 144 2.73 10.51 -9.57
C ARG A 144 3.38 10.98 -8.27
N ALA A 145 4.45 10.32 -7.82
CA ALA A 145 5.21 10.73 -6.65
C ALA A 145 5.89 12.10 -6.85
N PHE A 146 6.43 12.39 -8.04
CA PHE A 146 6.98 13.71 -8.39
C PHE A 146 5.92 14.82 -8.24
N ASN A 147 4.75 14.64 -8.87
CA ASN A 147 3.67 15.62 -8.80
C ASN A 147 3.14 15.78 -7.36
N ARG A 148 3.12 14.71 -6.57
CA ARG A 148 2.77 14.80 -5.15
C ARG A 148 3.78 15.65 -4.36
N ILE A 149 5.08 15.40 -4.50
CA ILE A 149 6.12 16.21 -3.82
C ILE A 149 6.04 17.69 -4.24
N MET A 150 5.69 17.99 -5.50
CA MET A 150 5.43 19.38 -5.92
C MET A 150 4.27 20.01 -5.15
N MET A 151 3.11 19.35 -5.10
CA MET A 151 1.91 19.86 -4.44
C MET A 151 2.11 19.96 -2.93
N ASP A 152 2.64 18.92 -2.30
CA ASP A 152 2.92 18.83 -0.85
C ASP A 152 3.97 19.87 -0.37
N ASN A 153 4.61 20.62 -1.29
CA ASN A 153 5.58 21.69 -0.98
C ASN A 153 5.29 23.05 -1.66
N GLY A 154 4.18 23.19 -2.39
CA GLY A 154 3.80 24.47 -3.00
C GLY A 154 4.69 24.86 -4.20
N LEU A 155 5.39 23.90 -4.80
CA LEU A 155 6.31 24.14 -5.91
C LEU A 155 5.62 24.13 -7.28
N LYS A 156 4.30 24.17 -7.32
CA LYS A 156 3.52 23.96 -8.54
C LYS A 156 3.86 25.00 -9.60
N GLU A 157 3.85 26.27 -9.24
CA GLU A 157 4.15 27.40 -10.12
C GLU A 157 5.60 27.37 -10.65
N CYS A 158 6.56 26.95 -9.81
CA CYS A 158 7.98 26.81 -10.16
C CYS A 158 8.28 25.80 -11.29
N PHE A 159 7.28 25.05 -11.77
CA PHE A 159 7.41 24.05 -12.82
C PHE A 159 6.36 24.20 -13.96
N GLN A 160 5.62 25.32 -14.03
CA GLN A 160 4.57 25.52 -15.05
C GLN A 160 5.09 26.06 -16.40
N ASP A 161 6.16 26.83 -16.38
CA ASP A 161 6.72 27.48 -17.57
C ASP A 161 7.63 26.51 -18.37
N ALA A 162 8.23 27.02 -19.46
CA ALA A 162 9.14 26.23 -20.30
C ALA A 162 10.45 25.84 -19.57
N ASP A 163 10.98 26.73 -18.72
CA ASP A 163 12.20 26.48 -17.97
C ASP A 163 11.93 25.56 -16.77
N GLY A 164 10.79 25.74 -16.10
CA GLY A 164 10.24 24.81 -15.14
C GLY A 164 10.00 23.42 -15.72
N SER A 165 9.39 23.30 -16.90
CA SER A 165 9.19 22.00 -17.58
C SER A 165 10.52 21.29 -17.86
N ARG A 166 11.54 22.05 -18.28
CA ARG A 166 12.92 21.55 -18.44
C ARG A 166 13.55 21.11 -17.12
N GLU A 167 13.37 21.89 -16.05
CA GLU A 167 13.90 21.57 -14.73
C GLU A 167 13.18 20.35 -14.10
N LYS A 168 11.88 20.19 -14.35
CA LYS A 168 11.08 18.99 -14.01
C LYS A 168 11.66 17.74 -14.66
N CYS A 169 11.89 17.76 -15.98
CA CYS A 169 12.54 16.66 -16.70
C CYS A 169 13.93 16.34 -16.13
N LYS A 170 14.73 17.37 -15.85
CA LYS A 170 16.07 17.25 -15.24
C LYS A 170 16.03 16.67 -13.81
N ARG A 171 15.05 17.04 -12.97
CA ARG A 171 14.84 16.45 -11.64
C ARG A 171 14.42 14.99 -11.72
N LEU A 172 13.44 14.67 -12.57
CA LEU A 172 12.99 13.30 -12.84
C LEU A 172 14.17 12.41 -13.24
N VAL A 173 14.99 12.82 -14.21
CA VAL A 173 16.19 12.07 -14.63
C VAL A 173 17.27 12.04 -13.55
N ALA A 174 17.39 13.07 -12.71
CA ALA A 174 18.37 13.12 -11.63
C ALA A 174 18.09 12.11 -10.49
N SER A 175 16.82 11.82 -10.19
CA SER A 175 16.43 10.87 -9.12
C SER A 175 16.10 9.45 -9.62
N LEU A 176 16.23 9.16 -10.93
CA LEU A 176 16.01 7.82 -11.48
C LEU A 176 16.87 6.74 -10.80
N GLN A 177 16.24 5.58 -10.59
CA GLN A 177 16.84 4.34 -10.11
C GLN A 177 16.35 3.18 -11.02
N PRO A 178 17.15 2.14 -11.29
CA PRO A 178 18.54 1.96 -10.90
C PRO A 178 19.52 2.92 -11.61
N ALA A 179 20.77 2.95 -11.15
CA ALA A 179 21.79 3.86 -11.67
C ALA A 179 22.19 3.60 -13.14
N SER A 180 21.95 2.39 -13.66
CA SER A 180 22.14 2.05 -15.08
C SER A 180 21.12 2.76 -15.97
N LEU A 181 19.82 2.58 -15.68
CA LEU A 181 18.70 3.24 -16.35
C LEU A 181 18.88 4.76 -16.37
N LYS A 182 19.29 5.33 -15.23
CA LYS A 182 19.62 6.76 -15.12
C LYS A 182 20.75 7.22 -16.03
N LYS A 183 21.79 6.39 -16.25
CA LYS A 183 22.89 6.73 -17.19
C LYS A 183 22.40 6.65 -18.64
N GLU A 184 21.64 5.61 -18.98
CA GLU A 184 21.09 5.41 -20.31
C GLU A 184 20.10 6.51 -20.70
N VAL A 185 19.09 6.78 -19.88
CA VAL A 185 18.11 7.86 -20.13
C VAL A 185 18.81 9.22 -20.26
N LYS A 186 19.86 9.51 -19.46
CA LYS A 186 20.67 10.73 -19.64
C LYS A 186 21.36 10.80 -21.01
N GLN A 187 21.90 9.70 -21.50
CA GLN A 187 22.55 9.63 -22.79
C GLN A 187 21.52 9.83 -23.92
N CYS A 188 20.39 9.13 -23.84
CA CYS A 188 19.26 9.26 -24.76
C CYS A 188 18.74 10.71 -24.83
N VAL A 189 18.43 11.34 -23.69
CA VAL A 189 17.97 12.74 -23.62
C VAL A 189 19.01 13.71 -24.20
N ARG A 190 20.31 13.46 -24.03
CA ARG A 190 21.38 14.34 -24.52
C ARG A 190 21.59 14.24 -26.03
N PHE A 191 21.50 13.05 -26.62
CA PHE A 191 21.97 12.79 -27.98
C PHE A 191 20.88 12.38 -28.97
N THR A 192 19.89 11.55 -28.58
CA THR A 192 18.89 10.99 -29.52
C THR A 192 17.50 11.60 -29.33
N HIS A 193 17.00 11.73 -28.10
CA HIS A 193 15.65 12.21 -27.76
C HIS A 193 15.70 13.58 -27.07
N LYS A 194 16.32 14.59 -27.71
CA LYS A 194 16.50 15.94 -27.14
C LYS A 194 15.20 16.58 -26.63
N ALA A 195 14.07 16.30 -27.27
CA ALA A 195 12.75 16.80 -26.85
C ALA A 195 12.31 16.28 -25.46
N ALA A 196 12.79 15.11 -25.01
CA ALA A 196 12.54 14.62 -23.65
C ALA A 196 13.30 15.41 -22.56
N ALA A 197 14.15 16.37 -22.93
CA ALA A 197 14.74 17.32 -21.98
C ALA A 197 13.75 18.40 -21.54
N THR A 198 12.70 18.68 -22.33
CA THR A 198 11.73 19.76 -22.09
C THR A 198 10.28 19.27 -22.01
N ASP A 199 9.95 18.14 -22.64
CA ASP A 199 8.61 17.52 -22.62
C ASP A 199 8.56 16.33 -21.64
N PRO A 200 7.82 16.44 -20.50
CA PRO A 200 7.66 15.34 -19.55
C PRO A 200 6.96 14.10 -20.13
N ARG A 201 6.17 14.22 -21.20
CA ARG A 201 5.46 13.09 -21.84
C ARG A 201 6.45 12.23 -22.61
N ARG A 202 7.23 12.84 -23.52
CA ARG A 202 8.33 12.16 -24.23
C ARG A 202 9.37 11.56 -23.28
N LEU A 203 9.59 12.22 -22.13
CA LEU A 203 10.45 11.66 -21.09
C LEU A 203 9.84 10.42 -20.42
N PHE A 204 8.53 10.42 -20.14
CA PHE A 204 7.83 9.24 -19.61
C PHE A 204 7.97 8.05 -20.57
N ASP A 205 7.66 8.24 -21.86
CA ASP A 205 7.73 7.18 -22.88
C ASP A 205 9.15 6.58 -22.98
N LEU A 206 10.17 7.45 -23.04
CA LEU A 206 11.58 7.05 -23.07
C LEU A 206 12.00 6.27 -21.82
N ILE A 207 11.55 6.66 -20.63
CA ILE A 207 11.85 5.94 -19.39
C ILE A 207 11.17 4.58 -19.39
N VAL A 208 9.91 4.47 -19.85
CA VAL A 208 9.20 3.19 -19.96
C VAL A 208 9.92 2.25 -20.94
N GLU A 209 10.33 2.75 -22.11
CA GLU A 209 11.10 1.97 -23.10
C GLU A 209 12.37 1.39 -22.48
N LYS A 210 13.24 2.25 -21.92
CA LYS A 210 14.54 1.82 -21.39
C LYS A 210 14.45 1.02 -20.10
N ALA A 211 13.47 1.31 -19.24
CA ALA A 211 13.22 0.47 -18.08
C ALA A 211 12.72 -0.93 -18.49
N THR A 212 11.94 -1.03 -19.56
CA THR A 212 11.44 -2.32 -20.07
C THR A 212 12.56 -3.12 -20.71
N GLU A 213 13.45 -2.47 -21.46
CA GLU A 213 14.66 -3.10 -22.01
C GLU A 213 15.57 -3.65 -20.89
N HIS A 214 15.84 -2.84 -19.85
CA HIS A 214 16.59 -3.26 -18.67
C HIS A 214 15.94 -4.45 -17.92
N GLU A 215 14.61 -4.44 -17.76
CA GLU A 215 13.86 -5.54 -17.12
C GLU A 215 13.98 -6.85 -17.93
N ARG A 216 13.83 -6.79 -19.27
CA ARG A 216 14.03 -7.96 -20.15
C ARG A 216 15.46 -8.51 -20.05
N GLN A 217 16.47 -7.65 -20.00
CA GLN A 217 17.88 -8.07 -19.82
C GLN A 217 18.09 -8.77 -18.48
N TYR A 218 17.53 -8.21 -17.39
CA TYR A 218 17.60 -8.81 -16.05
C TYR A 218 16.93 -10.19 -16.00
N GLN A 219 15.76 -10.35 -16.61
CA GLN A 219 15.05 -11.63 -16.70
C GLN A 219 15.86 -12.70 -17.47
N ARG A 220 16.42 -12.35 -18.65
CA ARG A 220 17.30 -13.25 -19.42
C ARG A 220 18.52 -13.72 -18.60
N LEU A 221 19.17 -12.82 -17.87
CA LEU A 221 20.33 -13.17 -17.03
C LEU A 221 19.92 -14.09 -15.87
N LYS A 222 18.77 -13.82 -15.24
CA LYS A 222 18.20 -14.64 -14.16
C LYS A 222 17.91 -16.07 -14.64
N GLU A 223 17.33 -16.24 -15.83
CA GLU A 223 17.10 -17.56 -16.44
C GLU A 223 18.40 -18.31 -16.74
N GLN A 224 19.42 -17.64 -17.28
CA GLN A 224 20.72 -18.26 -17.57
C GLN A 224 21.38 -18.79 -16.28
N VAL A 225 21.34 -18.00 -15.19
CA VAL A 225 21.85 -18.43 -13.88
C VAL A 225 21.07 -19.62 -13.33
N GLN A 226 19.74 -19.64 -13.50
CA GLN A 226 18.91 -20.78 -13.09
C GLN A 226 19.25 -22.06 -13.88
N LYS A 227 19.31 -21.98 -15.21
CA LYS A 227 19.68 -23.11 -16.10
C LYS A 227 21.08 -23.65 -15.78
N ALA A 228 22.07 -22.77 -15.60
CA ALA A 228 23.44 -23.14 -15.22
C ALA A 228 23.55 -23.76 -13.82
N THR A 229 22.60 -23.47 -12.91
CA THR A 229 22.56 -24.06 -11.57
C THR A 229 21.83 -25.40 -11.55
N ALA A 230 20.79 -25.58 -12.39
CA ALA A 230 20.08 -26.85 -12.56
C ALA A 230 20.97 -27.94 -13.19
N GLY A 231 21.69 -27.61 -14.27
CA GLY A 231 22.56 -28.59 -14.97
C GLY A 231 23.72 -29.11 -14.11
N ARG A 232 24.19 -28.33 -13.12
CA ARG A 232 25.32 -28.69 -12.27
C ARG A 232 25.00 -29.79 -11.23
N ASN A 233 23.72 -30.10 -11.03
CA ASN A 233 23.26 -31.12 -10.09
C ASN A 233 23.12 -32.52 -10.71
N GLN A 234 23.34 -32.69 -12.02
CA GLN A 234 23.14 -33.96 -12.73
C GLN A 234 24.44 -34.75 -12.98
N ASN A 235 25.61 -34.07 -12.99
CA ASN A 235 26.90 -34.67 -13.41
C ASN A 235 27.93 -34.80 -12.27
N ALA A 236 27.52 -35.23 -11.07
CA ALA A 236 28.45 -35.50 -9.96
C ALA A 236 28.74 -37.00 -9.80
N PRO A 237 29.98 -37.49 -10.01
CA PRO A 237 30.34 -38.88 -9.76
C PRO A 237 30.21 -39.26 -8.29
N ARG A 238 29.68 -40.45 -8.00
CA ARG A 238 29.34 -40.91 -6.65
C ARG A 238 30.55 -41.58 -5.98
N ALA A 239 31.40 -40.80 -5.32
CA ALA A 239 32.56 -41.32 -4.59
C ALA A 239 32.18 -42.15 -3.35
N PRO A 240 33.02 -43.14 -2.92
CA PRO A 240 32.72 -44.00 -1.76
C PRO A 240 32.93 -43.29 -0.42
N LYS A 241 32.27 -43.78 0.64
CA LYS A 241 32.38 -43.24 2.01
C LYS A 241 33.57 -43.86 2.78
N PRO A 242 34.34 -43.08 3.56
CA PRO A 242 35.21 -43.61 4.61
C PRO A 242 34.43 -43.94 5.90
N ALA A 243 34.99 -44.84 6.71
CA ALA A 243 34.41 -45.32 7.97
C ALA A 243 34.65 -44.35 9.17
N PRO A 244 33.86 -44.44 10.26
CA PRO A 244 33.92 -43.48 11.37
C PRO A 244 34.90 -43.89 12.48
N GLY A 245 35.76 -42.94 12.89
CA GLY A 245 36.45 -43.03 14.19
C GLY A 245 37.81 -42.34 14.28
N MET A 246 37.85 -41.09 14.75
CA MET A 246 38.85 -40.63 15.73
C MET A 246 38.38 -39.32 16.41
N GLN A 247 38.79 -39.12 17.66
CA GLN A 247 38.23 -38.10 18.55
C GLN A 247 38.85 -36.70 18.35
N LYS A 248 38.06 -35.64 18.58
CA LYS A 248 38.60 -34.27 18.77
C LYS A 248 39.26 -34.16 20.16
N LYS A 249 40.46 -33.58 20.23
CA LYS A 249 40.97 -32.95 21.46
C LYS A 249 40.93 -31.43 21.35
N ARG A 250 40.56 -30.80 22.48
CA ARG A 250 40.42 -29.37 22.75
C ARG A 250 41.73 -28.84 23.33
N TRP A 251 42.08 -27.59 23.07
CA TRP A 251 42.70 -26.71 24.07
C TRP A 251 42.44 -25.23 23.75
N GLU A 252 42.41 -24.42 24.80
CA GLU A 252 42.11 -22.97 24.77
C GLU A 252 43.39 -22.16 24.95
N GLY A 253 43.41 -20.92 24.43
CA GLY A 253 44.58 -20.04 24.53
C GLY A 253 44.31 -18.61 24.03
N LYS A 254 43.91 -17.76 24.97
CA LYS A 254 44.04 -16.28 24.99
C LYS A 254 45.44 -15.80 24.53
N ASP A 255 45.71 -14.59 24.02
CA ASP A 255 45.05 -13.28 24.05
C ASP A 255 45.51 -12.38 22.86
N LYS A 256 44.99 -11.13 22.79
CA LYS A 256 45.56 -9.89 22.17
C LYS A 256 45.27 -9.58 20.67
N LYS A 257 44.46 -8.52 20.49
CA LYS A 257 44.48 -7.51 19.39
C LYS A 257 45.16 -6.24 19.95
N PRO A 258 45.74 -5.30 19.17
CA PRO A 258 45.09 -4.55 18.06
C PRO A 258 46.01 -4.47 16.79
N LEU A 259 45.87 -3.59 15.78
CA LEU A 259 45.01 -2.41 15.59
C LEU A 259 44.45 -2.27 14.15
N ALA A 260 44.97 -1.36 13.30
CA ALA A 260 44.47 -1.04 11.96
C ALA A 260 45.57 -0.53 11.02
N MET A 261 45.41 -0.68 9.69
CA MET A 261 45.67 0.38 8.69
C MET A 261 45.10 0.02 7.30
N ALA A 262 45.23 0.92 6.32
CA ALA A 262 44.33 1.00 5.16
C ALA A 262 45.02 0.97 3.77
N ALA A 263 44.22 0.54 2.78
CA ALA A 263 44.16 0.99 1.38
C ALA A 263 45.24 0.61 0.32
N MET A 264 44.72 0.51 -0.92
CA MET A 264 45.33 0.57 -2.27
C MET A 264 45.80 -0.72 -3.00
N ALA A 265 45.24 -0.86 -4.22
CA ALA A 265 45.58 -1.54 -5.50
C ALA A 265 46.91 -2.34 -5.66
N ALA A 266 47.07 -3.30 -6.60
CA ALA A 266 46.32 -3.60 -7.84
C ALA A 266 46.38 -5.11 -8.27
N ALA A 267 45.76 -5.43 -9.43
CA ALA A 267 45.75 -6.68 -10.25
C ALA A 267 46.73 -7.84 -9.90
N THR A 268 46.39 -9.13 -10.05
CA THR A 268 45.85 -9.79 -11.28
C THR A 268 45.20 -11.16 -10.97
N THR A 269 44.31 -11.64 -11.86
CA THR A 269 43.65 -12.98 -11.90
C THR A 269 44.63 -14.17 -11.98
N PRO A 270 44.28 -15.45 -11.62
CA PRO A 270 43.03 -16.13 -12.04
C PRO A 270 42.38 -17.21 -11.13
N VAL A 271 41.12 -17.54 -11.49
CA VAL A 271 40.45 -18.86 -11.47
C VAL A 271 40.69 -19.82 -10.28
N THR A 272 39.63 -20.12 -9.50
CA THR A 272 39.07 -21.50 -9.34
C THR A 272 37.83 -21.60 -8.43
N HIS A 273 36.93 -22.51 -8.82
CA HIS A 273 35.93 -23.29 -8.09
C HIS A 273 35.16 -22.80 -6.83
N ARG A 274 33.83 -22.74 -7.02
CA ARG A 274 32.80 -23.05 -6.00
C ARG A 274 32.98 -24.46 -5.41
N THR A 275 32.84 -24.59 -4.08
CA THR A 275 32.09 -25.67 -3.38
C THR A 275 31.59 -25.09 -2.04
N ASN A 276 30.40 -24.49 -2.00
CA ASN A 276 29.14 -25.12 -1.61
C ASN A 276 29.26 -26.25 -0.57
N ALA A 277 28.73 -26.00 0.62
CA ALA A 277 28.50 -27.01 1.64
C ALA A 277 27.41 -28.01 1.19
N GLN A 278 27.63 -29.30 1.40
CA GLN A 278 26.57 -30.31 1.27
C GLN A 278 25.84 -30.47 2.62
N ALA A 279 24.61 -29.97 2.67
CA ALA A 279 23.66 -30.39 3.68
C ALA A 279 23.18 -31.82 3.38
N SER A 280 23.27 -32.71 4.37
CA SER A 280 22.61 -34.02 4.35
C SER A 280 21.10 -33.85 4.64
N LYS A 281 20.27 -34.64 3.95
CA LYS A 281 18.79 -34.58 4.07
C LYS A 281 18.31 -35.00 5.48
N PRO A 282 17.36 -34.28 6.09
CA PRO A 282 16.68 -34.74 7.31
C PRO A 282 15.55 -35.74 7.01
N PRO A 283 15.12 -36.54 8.01
CA PRO A 283 14.03 -37.51 7.87
C PRO A 283 12.63 -36.87 7.79
N SER A 284 11.66 -37.67 7.37
CA SER A 284 10.24 -37.35 7.26
C SER A 284 9.59 -36.94 8.58
N GLY A 285 8.62 -36.01 8.52
CA GLY A 285 7.71 -35.72 9.64
C GLY A 285 8.03 -34.45 10.44
N LYS A 286 8.11 -33.29 9.78
CA LYS A 286 8.00 -31.98 10.45
C LYS A 286 6.91 -31.15 9.78
N SER A 287 5.93 -30.70 10.57
CA SER A 287 4.99 -29.67 10.14
C SER A 287 5.77 -28.39 9.82
N SER A 288 5.69 -27.90 8.59
CA SER A 288 6.36 -26.65 8.17
C SER A 288 5.72 -25.38 8.76
N ARG A 289 4.58 -25.52 9.46
CA ARG A 289 3.91 -24.40 10.10
C ARG A 289 4.49 -24.18 11.51
N PRO A 290 4.90 -22.94 11.87
CA PRO A 290 5.31 -22.65 13.25
C PRO A 290 4.12 -22.89 14.21
N PRO A 291 4.39 -23.24 15.48
CA PRO A 291 3.33 -23.38 16.47
C PRO A 291 2.62 -22.03 16.67
N PRO A 292 1.28 -22.02 16.86
CA PRO A 292 0.50 -20.78 16.96
C PRO A 292 0.70 -20.01 18.29
N GLY A 293 1.66 -20.43 19.12
CA GLY A 293 2.00 -19.82 20.40
C GLY A 293 3.02 -20.67 21.17
N PRO A 294 3.48 -20.17 22.33
CA PRO A 294 4.44 -20.88 23.16
C PRO A 294 3.90 -22.20 23.73
N CYS A 295 4.78 -23.14 24.04
CA CYS A 295 4.42 -24.36 24.75
C CYS A 295 3.88 -24.01 26.16
N PRO A 296 2.63 -24.41 26.53
CA PRO A 296 1.99 -23.98 27.78
C PRO A 296 2.71 -24.32 29.10
N LYS A 297 3.73 -25.18 29.06
CA LYS A 297 4.48 -25.60 30.25
C LYS A 297 5.81 -24.86 30.44
N PHE A 298 6.44 -24.37 29.36
CA PHE A 298 7.80 -23.82 29.38
C PHE A 298 7.98 -22.53 28.57
N ASN A 299 6.91 -22.04 27.93
CA ASN A 299 6.89 -20.79 27.15
C ASN A 299 7.87 -20.72 25.96
N GLU A 300 8.39 -21.86 25.50
CA GLU A 300 9.26 -21.98 24.32
C GLU A 300 8.48 -22.28 23.03
N MET A 301 9.04 -21.90 21.88
CA MET A 301 8.44 -22.10 20.55
C MET A 301 8.63 -23.52 20.01
N HIS A 302 7.87 -24.47 20.55
CA HIS A 302 7.78 -25.83 20.02
C HIS A 302 6.34 -26.39 20.11
N TRP A 303 6.00 -27.33 19.23
CA TRP A 303 4.70 -28.02 19.29
C TRP A 303 4.58 -28.87 20.56
N LEU A 304 3.44 -28.84 21.26
CA LEU A 304 3.27 -29.57 22.53
C LEU A 304 3.50 -31.09 22.40
N ARG A 305 3.23 -31.69 21.23
CA ARG A 305 3.60 -33.10 20.93
C ARG A 305 5.13 -33.32 20.99
N GLU A 306 5.89 -32.38 20.46
CA GLU A 306 7.35 -32.42 20.30
C GLU A 306 8.12 -31.97 21.55
N CYS A 307 7.44 -31.51 22.61
CA CYS A 307 8.07 -31.12 23.88
C CYS A 307 8.85 -32.30 24.50
N THR A 308 10.18 -32.23 24.51
CA THR A 308 11.05 -33.29 25.08
C THR A 308 11.05 -33.30 26.61
N GLN A 309 10.68 -32.19 27.26
CA GLN A 309 10.67 -32.01 28.72
C GLN A 309 9.31 -32.31 29.39
N ALA A 310 8.37 -32.94 28.68
CA ALA A 310 7.07 -33.34 29.22
C ALA A 310 6.85 -34.86 29.04
N THR A 311 6.61 -35.55 30.16
CA THR A 311 6.17 -36.96 30.17
C THR A 311 4.84 -37.09 29.42
N ALA A 312 4.59 -38.25 28.82
CA ALA A 312 3.43 -38.48 27.96
C ALA A 312 2.09 -38.17 28.67
N GLU A 313 1.96 -38.60 29.93
CA GLU A 313 0.79 -38.32 30.79
C GLU A 313 0.54 -36.82 30.98
N LYS A 314 1.60 -36.05 31.24
CA LYS A 314 1.52 -34.59 31.41
C LYS A 314 1.19 -33.86 30.11
N LYS A 315 1.50 -34.45 28.94
CA LYS A 315 1.05 -33.93 27.63
C LYS A 315 -0.45 -34.16 27.42
N GLU A 316 -0.95 -35.35 27.74
CA GLU A 316 -2.37 -35.68 27.53
C GLU A 316 -3.28 -34.85 28.44
N GLU A 317 -2.91 -34.64 29.71
CA GLU A 317 -3.68 -33.78 30.63
C GLU A 317 -3.71 -32.30 30.16
N LEU A 318 -2.63 -31.80 29.56
CA LEU A 318 -2.63 -30.47 28.93
C LEU A 318 -3.55 -30.41 27.70
N PHE A 319 -3.56 -31.44 26.85
CA PHE A 319 -4.51 -31.52 25.73
C PHE A 319 -5.97 -31.62 26.19
N ARG A 320 -6.24 -32.32 27.31
CA ARG A 320 -7.55 -32.41 27.95
C ARG A 320 -8.03 -31.05 28.43
N ARG A 321 -7.24 -30.34 29.26
CA ARG A 321 -7.55 -28.97 29.72
C ARG A 321 -7.82 -27.99 28.56
N LEU A 322 -7.01 -28.03 27.50
CA LEU A 322 -7.23 -27.17 26.32
C LEU A 322 -8.54 -27.51 25.58
N ARG A 323 -8.93 -28.79 25.53
CA ARG A 323 -10.20 -29.24 24.93
C ARG A 323 -11.40 -28.75 25.74
N ASP A 324 -11.33 -28.84 27.06
CA ASP A 324 -12.44 -28.44 27.93
C ASP A 324 -12.57 -26.92 28.08
N ALA A 325 -11.45 -26.17 28.06
CA ALA A 325 -11.47 -24.72 27.91
C ALA A 325 -12.15 -24.29 26.60
N LYS A 326 -11.94 -25.02 25.49
CA LYS A 326 -12.61 -24.77 24.21
C LYS A 326 -14.11 -25.11 24.26
N LYS A 327 -14.52 -26.17 24.98
CA LYS A 327 -15.94 -26.47 25.25
C LYS A 327 -16.61 -25.38 26.08
N SER A 328 -15.96 -24.91 27.14
CA SER A 328 -16.45 -23.82 28.01
C SER A 328 -16.65 -22.51 27.23
N LYS A 329 -15.69 -22.13 26.38
CA LYS A 329 -15.86 -20.99 25.46
C LYS A 329 -17.04 -21.17 24.50
N LYS A 330 -17.26 -22.39 23.98
CA LYS A 330 -18.43 -22.70 23.14
C LYS A 330 -19.76 -22.66 23.93
N ALA A 331 -19.73 -22.93 25.23
CA ALA A 331 -20.91 -22.80 26.11
C ALA A 331 -21.27 -21.34 26.41
N ARG A 332 -20.30 -20.43 26.58
CA ARG A 332 -20.57 -18.99 26.75
C ARG A 332 -21.34 -18.37 25.58
N VAL A 333 -21.17 -18.88 24.35
CA VAL A 333 -21.92 -18.42 23.16
C VAL A 333 -23.41 -18.74 23.26
N LYS A 334 -23.85 -19.72 24.08
CA LYS A 334 -25.28 -20.02 24.27
C LYS A 334 -26.05 -18.95 25.04
N ARG A 335 -25.39 -18.01 25.73
CA ARG A 335 -26.05 -16.90 26.44
C ARG A 335 -26.36 -15.68 25.56
N LEU A 336 -26.31 -15.82 24.22
CA LEU A 336 -26.72 -14.74 23.31
C LEU A 336 -28.18 -14.30 23.55
N GLY A 337 -29.06 -15.21 24.00
CA GLY A 337 -30.47 -14.91 24.27
C GLY A 337 -30.71 -13.89 25.38
N GLU A 338 -29.77 -13.76 26.34
CA GLU A 338 -29.83 -12.75 27.42
C GLU A 338 -29.37 -11.35 26.94
N MET A 339 -28.84 -11.26 25.72
CA MET A 339 -28.31 -10.03 25.09
C MET A 339 -29.15 -9.59 23.88
N LEU A 340 -30.31 -10.20 23.64
CA LEU A 340 -31.19 -9.82 22.54
C LEU A 340 -31.94 -8.52 22.88
N PRO A 341 -32.12 -7.60 21.91
CA PRO A 341 -33.00 -6.45 22.08
C PRO A 341 -34.42 -6.90 22.45
N PRO A 342 -35.16 -6.09 23.24
CA PRO A 342 -36.59 -6.30 23.43
C PRO A 342 -37.30 -6.23 22.06
N THR A 343 -38.32 -7.08 21.89
CA THR A 343 -39.02 -7.28 20.61
C THR A 343 -40.10 -6.22 20.35
N ASP A 344 -40.16 -5.16 21.15
CA ASP A 344 -41.11 -4.04 21.03
C ASP A 344 -40.72 -3.04 19.92
N ARG A 345 -39.48 -3.09 19.44
CA ARG A 345 -38.96 -2.18 18.41
C ARG A 345 -38.32 -2.97 17.27
N THR A 346 -39.06 -3.14 16.18
CA THR A 346 -38.56 -3.73 14.93
C THR A 346 -38.20 -2.67 13.90
N VAL A 347 -37.24 -2.98 13.04
CA VAL A 347 -36.92 -2.22 11.82
C VAL A 347 -37.02 -3.13 10.61
N THR A 348 -37.74 -2.71 9.58
CA THR A 348 -37.94 -3.48 8.34
C THR A 348 -36.84 -3.15 7.33
N LEU A 349 -35.89 -4.07 7.17
CA LEU A 349 -34.80 -3.95 6.20
C LEU A 349 -35.33 -4.30 4.79
N ASN A 350 -35.10 -3.40 3.83
CA ASN A 350 -35.54 -3.47 2.43
C ASN A 350 -37.05 -3.73 2.21
N GLY A 351 -37.89 -3.56 3.24
CA GLY A 351 -39.32 -3.96 3.17
C GLY A 351 -39.56 -5.47 3.19
N VAL A 352 -38.51 -6.31 3.34
CA VAL A 352 -38.57 -7.77 3.21
C VAL A 352 -38.27 -8.50 4.52
N PHE A 353 -37.49 -7.91 5.42
CA PHE A 353 -37.01 -8.59 6.63
C PHE A 353 -37.05 -7.68 7.86
N GLU A 354 -37.87 -8.05 8.85
CA GLU A 354 -37.94 -7.34 10.14
C GLU A 354 -36.92 -7.86 11.15
N LEU A 355 -36.22 -6.93 11.80
CA LEU A 355 -35.23 -7.23 12.84
C LEU A 355 -35.52 -6.38 14.09
N PRO A 356 -35.53 -6.94 15.31
CA PRO A 356 -35.59 -6.14 16.53
C PRO A 356 -34.27 -5.36 16.72
N TYR A 357 -34.37 -4.10 17.13
CA TYR A 357 -33.24 -3.16 17.22
C TYR A 357 -33.16 -2.49 18.60
N CYS A 358 -31.94 -2.38 19.14
CA CYS A 358 -31.65 -1.60 20.34
C CYS A 358 -31.01 -0.25 19.96
N PRO A 359 -31.70 0.89 20.16
CA PRO A 359 -31.03 2.18 20.12
C PRO A 359 -29.94 2.26 21.20
N ASP A 360 -28.90 3.06 20.92
CA ASP A 360 -27.80 3.38 21.84
C ASP A 360 -27.03 2.19 22.42
N SER A 361 -27.02 1.04 21.72
CA SER A 361 -26.28 -0.17 22.14
C SER A 361 -24.74 -0.05 22.19
N GLY A 362 -24.18 1.09 21.76
CA GLY A 362 -22.74 1.34 21.70
C GLY A 362 -21.97 0.41 20.73
N SER A 363 -22.65 -0.23 19.79
CA SER A 363 -22.06 -1.15 18.82
C SER A 363 -22.00 -0.54 17.41
N ASP A 364 -20.80 -0.46 16.84
CA ASP A 364 -20.58 -0.04 15.45
C ASP A 364 -21.06 -1.08 14.41
N PHE A 365 -21.42 -2.29 14.86
CA PHE A 365 -21.74 -3.41 13.98
C PHE A 365 -23.03 -4.13 14.39
N THR A 366 -23.81 -4.54 13.38
CA THR A 366 -24.96 -5.46 13.53
C THR A 366 -24.66 -6.77 12.83
N ILE A 367 -25.05 -7.90 13.44
CA ILE A 367 -24.83 -9.25 12.90
C ILE A 367 -26.15 -9.82 12.41
N ILE A 368 -26.21 -10.20 11.13
CA ILE A 368 -27.36 -10.88 10.51
C ILE A 368 -26.99 -12.30 10.06
N GLY A 369 -27.96 -13.21 10.12
CA GLY A 369 -27.80 -14.59 9.65
C GLY A 369 -27.66 -14.68 8.13
N GLN A 370 -26.92 -15.68 7.64
CA GLN A 370 -26.67 -15.87 6.21
C GLN A 370 -27.96 -16.11 5.40
N SER A 371 -28.99 -16.72 6.00
CA SER A 371 -30.33 -16.89 5.43
C SER A 371 -31.04 -15.54 5.23
N HIS A 372 -31.04 -14.68 6.25
CA HIS A 372 -31.65 -13.34 6.18
C HIS A 372 -30.89 -12.44 5.18
N TRP A 373 -29.57 -12.59 5.10
CA TRP A 373 -28.77 -11.94 4.06
C TRP A 373 -29.11 -12.41 2.63
N GLN A 374 -29.51 -13.67 2.45
CA GLN A 374 -30.00 -14.14 1.15
C GLN A 374 -31.38 -13.57 0.82
N GLN A 375 -32.28 -13.44 1.80
CA GLN A 375 -33.59 -12.80 1.63
C GLN A 375 -33.46 -11.31 1.28
N LEU A 376 -32.52 -10.58 1.90
CA LEU A 376 -32.23 -9.17 1.59
C LEU A 376 -31.56 -8.93 0.23
N ARG A 377 -31.22 -10.00 -0.51
CA ARG A 377 -30.63 -9.95 -1.86
C ARG A 377 -31.59 -10.30 -2.99
N ALA A 378 -32.79 -10.78 -2.65
CA ALA A 378 -33.88 -11.03 -3.60
C ALA A 378 -34.67 -9.74 -3.84
#